data_AF-L9WZV9-F1
#
_entry.id   AF-L9WZV9-F1
#
_cell.length_a   1.000
_cell.length_b   1.000
_cell.length_c   1.000
_cell.angle_alpha   90.00
_cell.angle_beta   90.00
_cell.angle_gamma   90.00
#
_symmetry.space_group_name_H-M   'P 1'
#
loop_
_entity.id
_entity.type
_entity.pdbx_description
1 polymer ?
#
loop_
_entity_poly.entity_id
_entity_poly.type
_entity_poly.pdbx_seq_one_letter_code
_entity_poly.pdbx_strand_id
1 'polypeptide(L)'
;METRKIQVTGGSTYTVSLPKTWATANDVSSGMTVEIYAEDDTLLITPQNDVDHQEGTLEVASLEDEQLKRAILAMYVSGFDVIRLEATRITTEQRRAIRSAIQGLIGVEVVEEQSGCVVVQDLLDSSELSIVNAVSRMRLIASSMLSDALTALVENDDDVAQDVIERDDDVDRLFLVVSRIFRATLRSPGAAEGLGVSREDCFDYHSSARQLERVGDHAVKIARLALRLGEVPEDVADALLALHEDAAAIIERSMDALFAEGSDEATRNGHRALEAVPEIDEHTRHVDELLRDLDPVQAQSLGLVLDSLSRSADYGGNIAETALQKAAPRP
;
A
#
# COMPACT_ATOMS: atom_id res chain seq x y z
N MET A 1 -6.58 20.59 28.65
CA MET A 1 -5.22 20.17 29.07
C MET A 1 -5.19 20.12 30.59
N GLU A 2 -5.06 18.93 31.16
CA GLU A 2 -4.90 18.75 32.61
C GLU A 2 -3.41 18.54 32.90
N THR A 3 -2.86 19.24 33.89
CA THR A 3 -1.42 19.14 34.22
C THR A 3 -1.21 18.40 35.54
N ARG A 4 -0.06 17.72 35.64
CA ARG A 4 0.38 17.01 36.85
C ARG A 4 1.81 17.39 37.18
N LYS A 5 2.10 17.46 38.48
CA LYS A 5 3.48 17.61 38.94
C LYS A 5 4.15 16.25 38.98
N ILE A 6 5.37 16.19 38.48
CA ILE A 6 6.27 15.06 38.70
C ILE A 6 6.65 15.03 40.18
N GLN A 7 6.62 13.83 40.77
CA GLN A 7 7.06 13.55 42.12
C GLN A 7 8.30 12.65 42.08
N VAL A 8 9.17 12.74 43.08
CA VAL A 8 10.32 11.84 43.21
C VAL A 8 9.99 10.82 44.30
N THR A 9 10.10 9.54 43.97
CA THR A 9 9.90 8.43 44.91
C THR A 9 11.17 7.59 44.97
N GLY A 10 11.60 7.22 46.18
CA GLY A 10 12.81 6.39 46.37
C GLY A 10 14.14 7.06 46.00
N GLY A 11 14.16 8.36 45.73
CA GLY A 11 15.37 9.15 45.45
C GLY A 11 15.90 9.07 44.02
N SER A 12 15.40 8.15 43.18
CA SER A 12 15.88 7.95 41.80
C SER A 12 14.76 7.83 40.76
N THR A 13 13.50 7.68 41.16
CA THR A 13 12.38 7.42 40.24
C THR A 13 11.41 8.59 40.24
N TYR A 14 11.03 9.03 39.03
CA TYR A 14 9.96 10.00 38.84
C TYR A 14 8.60 9.28 38.77
N THR A 15 7.60 9.84 39.44
CA THR A 15 6.22 9.35 39.42
C THR A 15 5.27 10.47 39.03
N VAL A 16 4.23 10.12 38.27
CA VAL A 16 3.15 11.02 37.88
C VAL A 16 1.82 10.31 38.10
N SER A 17 0.82 11.04 38.60
CA SER A 17 -0.50 10.47 38.85
C SER A 17 -1.36 10.48 37.57
N LEU A 18 -1.90 9.32 37.21
CA LEU A 18 -2.85 9.20 36.11
C LEU A 18 -4.18 9.90 36.45
N PRO A 19 -4.86 10.55 35.49
CA PRO A 19 -6.20 11.10 35.71
C PRO A 19 -7.19 10.01 36.12
N LYS A 20 -7.90 10.22 37.23
CA LYS A 20 -8.85 9.23 37.77
C LYS A 20 -9.98 8.90 36.79
N THR A 21 -10.45 9.89 36.04
CA THR A 21 -11.48 9.72 35.01
C THR A 21 -11.00 8.82 33.87
N TRP A 22 -9.77 9.03 33.38
CA TRP A 22 -9.15 8.16 32.37
C TRP A 22 -8.96 6.74 32.91
N ALA A 23 -8.41 6.60 34.13
CA ALA A 23 -8.17 5.29 34.72
C ALA A 23 -9.48 4.49 34.88
N THR A 24 -10.54 5.13 35.37
CA THR A 24 -11.86 4.48 35.53
C THR A 24 -12.48 4.12 34.19
N ALA A 25 -12.33 4.95 33.16
CA ALA A 25 -12.88 4.68 31.82
C ALA A 25 -12.15 3.55 31.07
N ASN A 26 -10.93 3.21 31.49
CA ASN A 26 -10.11 2.14 30.91
C ASN A 26 -9.88 0.99 31.92
N ASP A 27 -10.74 0.88 32.93
CA ASP A 27 -10.71 -0.17 33.98
C ASP A 27 -9.36 -0.33 34.71
N VAL A 28 -8.52 0.71 34.70
CA VAL A 28 -7.23 0.73 35.39
C VAL A 28 -7.44 0.98 36.88
N SER A 29 -7.00 0.03 37.71
CA SER A 29 -7.09 0.09 39.16
C SER A 29 -5.73 -0.09 39.84
N SER A 30 -5.66 0.20 41.15
CA SER A 30 -4.42 0.05 41.91
C SER A 30 -3.93 -1.40 41.89
N GLY A 31 -2.65 -1.59 41.53
CA GLY A 31 -2.03 -2.91 41.42
C GLY A 31 -2.03 -3.49 40.00
N MET A 32 -2.70 -2.86 39.04
CA MET A 32 -2.56 -3.19 37.63
C MET A 32 -1.29 -2.60 37.04
N THR A 33 -0.75 -3.31 36.04
CA THR A 33 0.35 -2.82 35.21
C THR A 33 -0.22 -2.01 34.05
N VAL A 34 0.51 -0.97 33.66
CA VAL A 34 0.27 -0.20 32.44
C VAL A 34 1.51 -0.30 31.57
N GLU A 35 1.32 -0.28 30.27
CA GLU A 35 2.42 -0.18 29.31
C GLU A 35 2.72 1.30 29.06
N ILE A 36 4.00 1.61 28.90
CA ILE A 36 4.47 2.96 28.65
C ILE A 36 5.34 2.91 27.39
N TYR A 37 4.87 3.58 26.34
CA TYR A 37 5.56 3.72 25.07
C TYR A 37 6.20 5.10 25.01
N ALA A 38 7.49 5.15 24.69
CA ALA A 38 8.21 6.40 24.48
C ALA A 38 8.37 6.66 22.98
N GLU A 39 7.92 7.82 22.53
CA GLU A 39 8.08 8.29 21.16
C GLU A 39 8.61 9.72 21.23
N ASP A 40 9.90 9.91 20.92
CA ASP A 40 10.62 11.18 21.03
C ASP A 40 10.45 11.88 22.39
N ASP A 41 9.69 12.97 22.46
CA ASP A 41 9.42 13.75 23.67
C ASP A 41 8.08 13.39 24.35
N THR A 42 7.38 12.38 23.82
CA THR A 42 6.04 11.97 24.24
C THR A 42 6.07 10.59 24.93
N LEU A 43 5.22 10.44 25.95
CA LEU A 43 4.93 9.14 26.57
C LEU A 43 3.45 8.80 26.36
N LEU A 44 3.16 7.65 25.75
CA LEU A 44 1.82 7.07 25.68
C LEU A 44 1.67 5.98 26.74
N ILE A 45 0.54 5.98 27.45
CA ILE A 45 0.25 5.01 28.50
C ILE A 45 -1.03 4.27 28.12
N THR A 46 -0.97 2.94 28.13
CA THR A 46 -2.12 2.06 27.87
C THR A 46 -2.29 1.05 29.00
N PRO A 47 -3.52 0.59 29.28
CA PRO A 47 -3.70 -0.63 30.07
C PRO A 47 -2.98 -1.79 29.39
N GLN A 48 -2.32 -2.64 30.18
CA GLN A 48 -1.79 -3.89 29.67
C GLN A 48 -2.96 -4.80 29.28
N ASN A 49 -3.08 -5.16 28.00
CA ASN A 49 -4.12 -6.05 27.50
C ASN A 49 -3.50 -7.41 27.14
N ASP A 50 -3.99 -8.49 27.75
CA ASP A 50 -3.61 -9.88 27.43
C ASP A 50 -4.29 -10.41 26.14
N VAL A 51 -4.89 -9.55 25.32
CA VAL A 51 -5.62 -9.99 24.13
C VAL A 51 -4.62 -10.18 22.99
N ASP A 52 -4.12 -11.41 22.85
CA ASP A 52 -3.14 -11.81 21.82
C ASP A 52 -3.64 -11.58 20.37
N HIS A 53 -4.96 -11.42 20.15
CA HIS A 53 -5.56 -11.30 18.82
C HIS A 53 -6.74 -10.33 18.77
N GLN A 54 -6.77 -9.45 17.76
CA GLN A 54 -7.90 -8.58 17.47
C GLN A 54 -9.03 -9.37 16.78
N GLU A 55 -10.07 -9.74 17.51
CA GLU A 55 -11.25 -10.43 16.95
C GLU A 55 -12.36 -9.47 16.53
N GLY A 56 -13.05 -9.77 15.43
CA GLY A 56 -14.22 -9.03 14.96
C GLY A 56 -15.26 -9.93 14.31
N THR A 57 -16.53 -9.61 14.53
CA THR A 57 -17.68 -10.33 13.94
C THR A 57 -18.38 -9.46 12.90
N LEU A 58 -18.72 -10.07 11.75
CA LEU A 58 -19.47 -9.46 10.66
C LEU A 58 -20.71 -10.31 10.34
N GLU A 59 -21.89 -9.70 10.40
CA GLU A 59 -23.13 -10.31 9.93
C GLU A 59 -23.18 -10.23 8.39
N VAL A 60 -23.28 -11.39 7.72
CA VAL A 60 -23.16 -11.49 6.26
C VAL A 60 -24.47 -11.85 5.55
N ALA A 61 -25.58 -12.00 6.26
CA ALA A 61 -26.85 -12.45 5.67
C ALA A 61 -27.32 -11.61 4.47
N SER A 62 -27.05 -10.30 4.44
CA SER A 62 -27.43 -9.39 3.36
C SER A 62 -26.31 -9.06 2.37
N LEU A 63 -25.13 -9.66 2.52
CA LEU A 63 -23.97 -9.36 1.68
C LEU A 63 -23.82 -10.41 0.58
N GLU A 64 -23.75 -9.93 -0.65
CA GLU A 64 -23.58 -10.75 -1.84
C GLU A 64 -22.25 -10.44 -2.54
N ASP A 65 -21.58 -11.49 -3.00
CA ASP A 65 -20.38 -11.46 -3.85
C ASP A 65 -19.40 -10.32 -3.55
N GLU A 66 -19.32 -9.30 -4.40
CA GLU A 66 -18.41 -8.15 -4.25
C GLU A 66 -18.60 -7.36 -2.95
N GLN A 67 -19.83 -7.24 -2.44
CA GLN A 67 -20.07 -6.57 -1.15
C GLN A 67 -19.45 -7.37 0.00
N LEU A 68 -19.54 -8.70 -0.07
CA LEU A 68 -18.95 -9.59 0.92
C LEU A 68 -17.42 -9.56 0.84
N LYS A 69 -16.85 -9.64 -0.36
CA LYS A 69 -15.39 -9.52 -0.56
C LYS A 69 -14.84 -8.22 0.01
N ARG A 70 -15.48 -7.08 -0.31
CA ARG A 70 -15.08 -5.75 0.21
C ARG A 70 -15.19 -5.65 1.72
N ALA A 71 -16.23 -6.24 2.32
CA ALA A 71 -16.39 -6.24 3.76
C ALA A 71 -15.28 -7.05 4.46
N ILE A 72 -14.90 -8.21 3.89
CA ILE A 72 -13.78 -9.02 4.39
C ILE A 72 -12.45 -8.26 4.26
N LEU A 73 -12.18 -7.65 3.10
CA LEU A 73 -10.99 -6.81 2.89
C LEU A 73 -10.95 -5.64 3.87
N ALA A 74 -12.09 -4.99 4.13
CA ALA A 74 -12.17 -3.90 5.09
C ALA A 74 -11.83 -4.34 6.51
N MET A 75 -12.26 -5.54 6.92
CA MET A 75 -11.90 -6.15 8.20
C MET A 75 -10.40 -6.50 8.23
N TYR A 76 -9.87 -7.09 7.16
CA TYR A 76 -8.44 -7.40 7.05
C TYR A 76 -7.55 -6.16 7.14
N VAL A 77 -7.84 -5.13 6.34
CA VAL A 77 -7.10 -3.85 6.37
C VAL A 77 -7.29 -3.14 7.72
N SER A 78 -8.42 -3.38 8.38
CA SER A 78 -8.63 -2.92 9.75
C SER A 78 -7.82 -3.69 10.78
N GLY A 79 -6.97 -4.65 10.43
CA GLY A 79 -6.10 -5.30 11.41
C GLY A 79 -6.83 -6.25 12.37
N PHE A 80 -7.97 -6.82 11.96
CA PHE A 80 -8.54 -7.96 12.69
C PHE A 80 -7.74 -9.22 12.35
N ASP A 81 -7.31 -9.93 13.38
CA ASP A 81 -6.59 -11.21 13.29
C ASP A 81 -7.56 -12.37 13.16
N VAL A 82 -8.75 -12.25 13.75
CA VAL A 82 -9.83 -13.24 13.60
C VAL A 82 -11.10 -12.52 13.12
N ILE A 83 -11.60 -12.92 11.96
CA ILE A 83 -12.82 -12.40 11.35
C ILE A 83 -13.88 -13.50 11.37
N ARG A 84 -14.90 -13.33 12.20
CA ARG A 84 -16.06 -14.23 12.28
C ARG A 84 -17.17 -13.73 11.38
N LEU A 85 -17.53 -14.51 10.36
CA LEU A 85 -18.60 -14.22 9.43
C LEU A 85 -19.84 -15.03 9.84
N GLU A 86 -20.90 -14.35 10.28
CA GLU A 86 -22.10 -14.98 10.84
C GLU A 86 -23.33 -14.72 9.98
N ALA A 87 -24.19 -15.75 9.84
CA ALA A 87 -25.52 -15.64 9.27
C ALA A 87 -26.40 -16.81 9.73
N THR A 88 -27.72 -16.72 9.58
CA THR A 88 -28.61 -17.88 9.83
C THR A 88 -28.21 -19.10 8.99
N ARG A 89 -27.78 -18.86 7.74
CA ARG A 89 -27.18 -19.85 6.85
C ARG A 89 -26.30 -19.14 5.83
N ILE A 90 -25.06 -19.60 5.71
CA ILE A 90 -24.13 -19.11 4.69
C ILE A 90 -24.34 -19.95 3.42
N THR A 91 -24.64 -19.27 2.32
CA THR A 91 -24.93 -19.88 1.02
C THR A 91 -23.66 -20.39 0.32
N THR A 92 -23.81 -21.17 -0.75
CA THR A 92 -22.66 -21.66 -1.52
C THR A 92 -21.98 -20.51 -2.26
N GLU A 93 -22.75 -19.54 -2.75
CA GLU A 93 -22.28 -18.33 -3.41
C GLU A 93 -21.44 -17.48 -2.45
N GLN A 94 -21.94 -17.26 -1.23
CA GLN A 94 -21.18 -16.58 -0.18
C GLN A 94 -19.90 -17.32 0.18
N ARG A 95 -19.90 -18.65 0.30
CA ARG A 95 -18.67 -19.43 0.51
C ARG A 95 -17.65 -19.23 -0.60
N ARG A 96 -18.09 -19.21 -1.86
CA ARG A 96 -17.19 -18.95 -3.01
C ARG A 96 -16.61 -17.54 -2.94
N ALA A 97 -17.44 -16.54 -2.64
CA ALA A 97 -16.99 -15.16 -2.48
C ALA A 97 -16.00 -15.00 -1.32
N ILE A 98 -16.24 -15.66 -0.18
CA ILE A 98 -15.31 -15.68 0.96
C ILE A 98 -13.96 -16.27 0.55
N ARG A 99 -13.95 -17.45 -0.09
CA ARG A 99 -12.71 -18.09 -0.53
C ARG A 99 -11.95 -17.24 -1.56
N SER A 100 -12.67 -16.64 -2.51
CA SER A 100 -12.09 -15.73 -3.49
C SER A 100 -11.48 -14.49 -2.83
N ALA A 101 -12.13 -13.91 -1.81
CA ALA A 101 -11.56 -12.80 -1.06
C ALA A 101 -10.26 -13.21 -0.36
N ILE A 102 -10.26 -14.36 0.32
CA ILE A 102 -9.10 -14.84 1.09
C ILE A 102 -7.93 -15.20 0.17
N GLN A 103 -8.20 -15.73 -1.02
CA GLN A 103 -7.17 -15.94 -2.05
C GLN A 103 -6.49 -14.64 -2.51
N GLY A 104 -7.11 -13.48 -2.30
CA GLY A 104 -6.51 -12.16 -2.55
C GLY A 104 -5.85 -11.54 -1.31
N LEU A 105 -5.65 -12.29 -0.22
CA LEU A 105 -5.00 -11.83 1.01
C LEU A 105 -3.69 -12.60 1.26
N ILE A 106 -2.80 -12.01 2.04
CA ILE A 106 -1.54 -12.62 2.48
C ILE A 106 -1.69 -13.02 3.96
N GLY A 107 -1.38 -14.28 4.26
CA GLY A 107 -1.37 -14.81 5.63
C GLY A 107 -2.72 -15.30 6.16
N VAL A 108 -3.79 -15.14 5.40
CA VAL A 108 -5.15 -15.37 5.88
C VAL A 108 -5.67 -16.74 5.44
N GLU A 109 -6.26 -17.49 6.36
CA GLU A 109 -6.82 -18.82 6.10
C GLU A 109 -8.22 -19.00 6.72
N VAL A 110 -9.02 -19.89 6.15
CA VAL A 110 -10.29 -20.33 6.77
C VAL A 110 -9.98 -21.40 7.80
N VAL A 111 -10.21 -21.10 9.08
CA VAL A 111 -9.95 -22.04 10.20
C VAL A 111 -11.19 -22.78 10.65
N GLU A 112 -12.37 -22.22 10.41
CA GLU A 112 -13.65 -22.84 10.76
C GLU A 112 -14.69 -22.61 9.67
N GLU A 113 -15.39 -23.67 9.27
CA GLU A 113 -16.49 -23.57 8.31
C GLU A 113 -17.70 -24.40 8.78
N GLN A 114 -18.75 -23.70 9.20
CA GLN A 114 -20.03 -24.28 9.62
C GLN A 114 -21.18 -23.81 8.71
N SER A 115 -22.41 -24.24 9.02
CA SER A 115 -23.58 -23.90 8.21
C SER A 115 -23.97 -22.41 8.29
N GLY A 116 -23.76 -21.75 9.44
CA GLY A 116 -24.08 -20.34 9.69
C GLY A 116 -22.88 -19.51 10.18
N CYS A 117 -21.68 -20.06 10.15
CA CYS A 117 -20.47 -19.36 10.60
C CYS A 117 -19.28 -19.76 9.72
N VAL A 118 -18.46 -18.78 9.34
CA VAL A 118 -17.11 -19.01 8.79
C VAL A 118 -16.14 -18.15 9.59
N VAL A 119 -15.07 -18.76 10.09
CA VAL A 119 -14.01 -18.04 10.80
C VAL A 119 -12.78 -18.00 9.93
N VAL A 120 -12.29 -16.79 9.71
CA VAL A 120 -11.11 -16.47 8.93
C VAL A 120 -10.05 -15.93 9.89
N GLN A 121 -8.82 -16.40 9.79
CA GLN A 121 -7.75 -16.02 10.70
C GLN A 121 -6.50 -15.61 9.93
N ASP A 122 -5.88 -14.50 10.33
CA ASP A 122 -4.52 -14.15 9.93
C ASP A 122 -3.52 -15.00 10.74
N LEU A 123 -2.72 -15.77 10.02
CA LEU A 123 -1.69 -16.66 10.55
C LEU A 123 -0.31 -16.00 10.56
N LEU A 124 -0.17 -14.80 10.00
CA LEU A 124 1.07 -14.05 10.03
C LEU A 124 1.10 -13.14 11.25
N ASP A 125 2.22 -13.15 11.95
CA ASP A 125 2.49 -12.15 12.96
C ASP A 125 2.82 -10.82 12.26
N SER A 126 1.97 -9.82 12.45
CA SER A 126 2.16 -8.49 11.87
C SER A 126 3.49 -7.83 12.26
N SER A 127 4.10 -8.24 13.38
CA SER A 127 5.42 -7.78 13.81
C SER A 127 6.57 -8.35 12.96
N GLU A 128 6.35 -9.47 12.26
CA GLU A 128 7.33 -10.06 11.33
C GLU A 128 7.26 -9.45 9.93
N LEU A 129 6.20 -8.68 9.62
CA LEU A 129 5.98 -8.08 8.31
C LEU A 129 6.60 -6.68 8.21
N SER A 130 7.73 -6.57 7.52
CA SER A 130 8.36 -5.28 7.24
C SER A 130 7.61 -4.51 6.14
N ILE A 131 7.08 -3.34 6.48
CA ILE A 131 6.49 -2.40 5.51
C ILE A 131 7.50 -2.01 4.41
N VAL A 132 8.78 -1.83 4.77
CA VAL A 132 9.85 -1.48 3.83
C VAL A 132 10.04 -2.58 2.79
N ASN A 133 10.06 -3.84 3.23
CA ASN A 133 10.18 -4.99 2.31
C ASN A 133 8.95 -5.12 1.40
N ALA A 134 7.75 -4.90 1.93
CA ALA A 134 6.53 -4.94 1.14
C ALA A 134 6.55 -3.88 0.03
N VAL A 135 6.87 -2.62 0.37
CA VAL A 135 7.00 -1.52 -0.60
C VAL A 135 8.12 -1.78 -1.61
N SER A 136 9.27 -2.32 -1.17
CA SER A 136 10.38 -2.67 -2.06
C SER A 136 9.99 -3.75 -3.08
N ARG A 137 9.22 -4.76 -2.66
CA ARG A 137 8.65 -5.77 -3.56
C ARG A 137 7.62 -5.17 -4.52
N MET A 138 6.73 -4.29 -4.04
CA MET A 138 5.78 -3.59 -4.90
C MET A 138 6.49 -2.81 -6.00
N ARG A 139 7.59 -2.12 -5.68
CA ARG A 139 8.41 -1.40 -6.68
C ARG A 139 8.90 -2.34 -7.77
N LEU A 140 9.53 -3.46 -7.38
CA LEU A 140 10.08 -4.42 -8.34
C LEU A 140 9.01 -5.00 -9.27
N ILE A 141 7.84 -5.31 -8.73
CA ILE A 141 6.74 -5.90 -9.51
C ILE A 141 6.11 -4.82 -10.41
N ALA A 142 5.74 -3.66 -9.87
CA ALA A 142 5.09 -2.60 -10.65
C ALA A 142 6.00 -2.05 -11.77
N SER A 143 7.30 -1.87 -11.51
CA SER A 143 8.25 -1.46 -12.55
C SER A 143 8.43 -2.52 -13.64
N SER A 144 8.50 -3.81 -13.27
CA SER A 144 8.60 -4.88 -14.27
C SER A 144 7.31 -5.04 -15.06
N MET A 145 6.14 -4.94 -14.43
CA MET A 145 4.84 -4.91 -15.11
C MET A 145 4.77 -3.78 -16.15
N LEU A 146 5.21 -2.57 -15.81
CA LEU A 146 5.19 -1.43 -16.74
C LEU A 146 6.09 -1.66 -17.96
N SER A 147 7.30 -2.18 -17.73
CA SER A 147 8.24 -2.55 -18.81
C SER A 147 7.65 -3.63 -19.70
N ASP A 148 7.19 -4.73 -19.10
CA ASP A 148 6.67 -5.89 -19.83
C ASP A 148 5.37 -5.56 -20.57
N ALA A 149 4.52 -4.67 -20.04
CA ALA A 149 3.32 -4.21 -20.73
C ALA A 149 3.66 -3.49 -22.03
N LEU A 150 4.74 -2.71 -22.03
CA LEU A 150 5.19 -2.02 -23.22
C LEU A 150 5.90 -2.96 -24.19
N THR A 151 6.71 -3.91 -23.69
CA THR A 151 7.26 -5.00 -24.51
C THR A 151 6.15 -5.77 -25.20
N ALA A 152 5.11 -6.19 -24.47
CA ALA A 152 3.96 -6.89 -25.03
C ALA A 152 3.26 -6.09 -26.13
N LEU A 153 3.13 -4.77 -25.96
CA LEU A 153 2.54 -3.89 -26.96
C LEU A 153 3.40 -3.80 -28.23
N VAL A 154 4.71 -3.60 -28.09
CA VAL A 154 5.63 -3.39 -29.22
C VAL A 154 5.90 -4.70 -29.97
N GLU A 155 6.08 -5.80 -29.25
CA GLU A 155 6.36 -7.11 -29.83
C GLU A 155 5.09 -7.88 -30.23
N ASN A 156 3.90 -7.33 -29.91
CA ASN A 156 2.60 -7.96 -30.12
C ASN A 156 2.55 -9.36 -29.48
N ASP A 157 2.99 -9.45 -28.23
CA ASP A 157 3.08 -10.68 -27.44
C ASP A 157 1.93 -10.76 -26.41
N ASP A 158 0.90 -11.52 -26.77
CA ASP A 158 -0.29 -11.74 -25.95
C ASP A 158 0.03 -12.50 -24.64
N ASP A 159 1.04 -13.36 -24.63
CA ASP A 159 1.41 -14.15 -23.44
C ASP A 159 2.04 -13.23 -22.39
N VAL A 160 2.92 -12.31 -22.81
CA VAL A 160 3.50 -11.29 -21.90
C VAL A 160 2.42 -10.34 -21.39
N ALA A 161 1.48 -9.91 -22.24
CA ALA A 161 0.37 -9.06 -21.81
C ALA A 161 -0.52 -9.75 -20.76
N GLN A 162 -0.79 -11.05 -20.93
CA GLN A 162 -1.59 -11.81 -19.98
C GLN A 162 -0.86 -11.99 -18.64
N ASP A 163 0.46 -12.24 -18.66
CA ASP A 163 1.29 -12.34 -17.46
C ASP A 163 1.33 -11.02 -16.67
N VAL A 164 1.38 -9.86 -17.34
CA VAL A 164 1.25 -8.55 -16.68
C VAL A 164 -0.09 -8.43 -15.95
N ILE A 165 -1.19 -8.85 -16.59
CA ILE A 165 -2.53 -8.78 -15.99
C ILE A 165 -2.63 -9.65 -14.73
N GLU A 166 -1.95 -10.80 -14.70
CA GLU A 166 -1.95 -11.71 -13.55
C GLU A 166 -1.09 -11.22 -12.38
N ARG A 167 0.01 -10.51 -12.66
CA ARG A 167 0.89 -9.91 -11.63
C ARG A 167 0.25 -8.75 -10.86
N ASP A 168 -0.84 -8.17 -11.37
CA ASP A 168 -1.62 -7.13 -10.68
C ASP A 168 -2.09 -7.58 -9.29
N ASP A 169 -2.56 -8.83 -9.20
CA ASP A 169 -3.01 -9.43 -7.95
C ASP A 169 -1.89 -9.47 -6.89
N ASP A 170 -0.63 -9.61 -7.29
CA ASP A 170 0.51 -9.60 -6.37
C ASP A 170 0.78 -8.19 -5.81
N VAL A 171 0.65 -7.15 -6.63
CA VAL A 171 0.81 -5.75 -6.20
C VAL A 171 -0.32 -5.36 -5.26
N ASP A 172 -1.56 -5.70 -5.60
CA ASP A 172 -2.76 -5.48 -4.77
C ASP A 172 -2.62 -6.12 -3.39
N ARG A 173 -2.20 -7.39 -3.37
CA ARG A 173 -1.96 -8.15 -2.14
C ARG A 173 -0.94 -7.49 -1.23
N LEU A 174 0.17 -7.01 -1.80
CA LEU A 174 1.19 -6.28 -1.04
C LEU A 174 0.67 -4.91 -0.56
N PHE A 175 -0.13 -4.21 -1.35
CA PHE A 175 -0.74 -2.94 -0.94
C PHE A 175 -1.69 -3.13 0.25
N LEU A 176 -2.45 -4.23 0.28
CA LEU A 176 -3.31 -4.57 1.42
C LEU A 176 -2.50 -4.84 2.68
N VAL A 177 -1.36 -5.52 2.57
CA VAL A 177 -0.42 -5.71 3.68
C VAL A 177 0.10 -4.37 4.20
N VAL A 178 0.59 -3.49 3.31
CA VAL A 178 1.07 -2.15 3.68
C VAL A 178 -0.04 -1.35 4.39
N SER A 179 -1.27 -1.41 3.87
CA SER A 179 -2.45 -0.75 4.45
C SER A 179 -2.79 -1.28 5.84
N ARG A 180 -2.71 -2.60 6.05
CA ARG A 180 -2.93 -3.26 7.33
C ARG A 180 -1.86 -2.84 8.36
N ILE A 181 -0.58 -2.88 7.98
CA ILE A 181 0.55 -2.46 8.83
C ILE A 181 0.39 -0.99 9.25
N PHE A 182 0.17 -0.08 8.28
CA PHE A 182 -0.02 1.34 8.56
C PHE A 182 -1.18 1.59 9.53
N ARG A 183 -2.32 0.91 9.34
CA ARG A 183 -3.46 1.07 10.27
C ARG A 183 -3.19 0.49 11.65
N ALA A 184 -2.39 -0.56 11.75
CA ALA A 184 -1.95 -1.10 13.04
C ALA A 184 -1.10 -0.08 13.79
N THR A 185 -0.14 0.57 13.12
CA THR A 185 0.67 1.63 13.75
C THR A 185 -0.19 2.80 14.20
N LEU A 186 -1.26 3.14 13.48
CA LEU A 186 -2.17 4.20 13.91
C LEU A 186 -2.93 3.90 15.22
N ARG A 187 -3.21 2.62 15.51
CA ARG A 187 -4.04 2.19 16.64
C ARG A 187 -3.25 1.82 17.88
N SER A 188 -2.12 1.16 17.70
CA SER A 188 -1.27 0.71 18.79
C SER A 188 0.09 1.39 18.68
N PRO A 189 0.51 2.19 19.68
CA PRO A 189 1.87 2.73 19.70
C PRO A 189 2.95 1.63 19.70
N GLY A 190 2.69 0.46 20.30
CA GLY A 190 3.63 -0.67 20.30
C GLY A 190 3.84 -1.31 18.92
N ALA A 191 2.89 -1.16 18.00
CA ALA A 191 3.03 -1.71 16.64
C ALA A 191 4.14 -1.00 15.84
N ALA A 192 4.34 0.30 16.04
CA ALA A 192 5.44 1.02 15.37
C ALA A 192 6.81 0.58 15.91
N GLU A 193 6.93 0.37 17.23
CA GLU A 193 8.18 -0.07 17.87
C GLU A 193 8.63 -1.45 17.36
N GLY A 194 7.71 -2.39 17.17
CA GLY A 194 8.01 -3.72 16.63
C GLY A 194 8.50 -3.71 15.18
N LEU A 195 8.12 -2.71 14.37
CA LEU A 195 8.45 -2.62 12.95
C LEU A 195 9.79 -1.92 12.67
N GLY A 196 10.35 -1.22 13.65
CA GLY A 196 11.60 -0.46 13.49
C GLY A 196 11.48 0.78 12.60
N VAL A 197 10.26 1.30 12.40
CA VAL A 197 9.96 2.50 11.60
C VAL A 197 9.03 3.45 12.37
N SER A 198 9.21 4.76 12.18
CA SER A 198 8.34 5.76 12.82
C SER A 198 6.92 5.74 12.24
N ARG A 199 5.95 6.32 12.96
CA ARG A 199 4.56 6.44 12.46
C ARG A 199 4.47 7.34 11.21
N GLU A 200 5.31 8.37 11.13
CA GLU A 200 5.43 9.27 9.98
C GLU A 200 5.99 8.51 8.78
N ASP A 201 7.10 7.78 8.97
CA ASP A 201 7.70 6.95 7.92
C ASP A 201 6.71 5.88 7.43
N CYS A 202 5.91 5.30 8.32
CA CYS A 202 4.84 4.36 7.91
C CYS A 202 3.82 5.01 6.99
N PHE A 203 3.45 6.28 7.23
CA PHE A 203 2.58 7.04 6.34
C PHE A 203 3.26 7.27 4.98
N ASP A 204 4.53 7.64 4.98
CA ASP A 204 5.30 7.89 3.75
C ASP A 204 5.40 6.63 2.88
N TYR A 205 5.67 5.48 3.51
CA TYR A 205 5.66 4.17 2.84
C TYR A 205 4.27 3.79 2.31
N HIS A 206 3.22 3.99 3.09
CA HIS A 206 1.84 3.73 2.66
C HIS A 206 1.41 4.63 1.48
N SER A 207 1.73 5.93 1.56
CA SER A 207 1.46 6.90 0.49
C SER A 207 2.18 6.51 -0.81
N SER A 208 3.44 6.10 -0.70
CA SER A 208 4.26 5.66 -1.84
C SER A 208 3.79 4.32 -2.42
N ALA A 209 3.41 3.36 -1.56
CA ALA A 209 2.81 2.10 -1.99
C ALA A 209 1.56 2.31 -2.84
N ARG A 210 0.73 3.30 -2.49
CA ARG A 210 -0.44 3.66 -3.29
C ARG A 210 -0.08 4.18 -4.68
N GLN A 211 1.03 4.90 -4.82
CA GLN A 211 1.50 5.35 -6.13
C GLN A 211 1.99 4.15 -6.97
N LEU A 212 2.66 3.17 -6.36
CA LEU A 212 3.11 1.95 -7.03
C LEU A 212 1.95 1.06 -7.49
N GLU A 213 0.89 0.93 -6.68
CA GLU A 213 -0.36 0.25 -7.10
C GLU A 213 -0.95 0.89 -8.36
N ARG A 214 -1.01 2.22 -8.41
CA ARG A 214 -1.48 2.94 -9.61
C ARG A 214 -0.57 2.73 -10.82
N VAL A 215 0.74 2.61 -10.64
CA VAL A 215 1.66 2.24 -11.74
C VAL A 215 1.31 0.84 -12.27
N GLY A 216 1.03 -0.12 -11.37
CA GLY A 216 0.52 -1.45 -11.73
C GLY A 216 -0.78 -1.39 -12.54
N ASP A 217 -1.78 -0.63 -12.07
CA ASP A 217 -3.04 -0.40 -12.79
C ASP A 217 -2.82 0.09 -14.23
N HIS A 218 -1.89 1.02 -14.40
CA HIS A 218 -1.54 1.57 -15.71
C HIS A 218 -0.80 0.58 -16.60
N ALA A 219 0.08 -0.25 -16.03
CA ALA A 219 0.68 -1.37 -16.75
C ALA A 219 -0.39 -2.36 -17.25
N VAL A 220 -1.35 -2.72 -16.42
CA VAL A 220 -2.50 -3.56 -16.79
C VAL A 220 -3.35 -2.93 -17.89
N LYS A 221 -3.58 -1.61 -17.83
CA LYS A 221 -4.29 -0.87 -18.88
C LYS A 221 -3.55 -0.97 -20.22
N ILE A 222 -2.22 -0.83 -20.23
CA ILE A 222 -1.39 -0.99 -21.43
C ILE A 222 -1.45 -2.43 -21.95
N ALA A 223 -1.26 -3.44 -21.08
CA ALA A 223 -1.32 -4.84 -21.46
C ALA A 223 -2.68 -5.25 -22.06
N ARG A 224 -3.80 -4.76 -21.49
CA ARG A 224 -5.15 -4.97 -22.05
C ARG A 224 -5.35 -4.31 -23.42
N LEU A 225 -4.64 -3.22 -23.70
CA LEU A 225 -4.63 -2.58 -25.01
C LEU A 225 -3.76 -3.37 -25.99
N ALA A 226 -2.61 -3.89 -25.55
CA ALA A 226 -1.73 -4.75 -26.35
C ALA A 226 -2.50 -5.97 -26.91
N LEU A 227 -3.31 -6.65 -26.09
CA LEU A 227 -4.16 -7.78 -26.50
C LEU A 227 -5.20 -7.46 -27.59
N ARG A 228 -5.44 -6.18 -27.89
CA ARG A 228 -6.48 -5.72 -28.83
C ARG A 228 -5.90 -4.94 -30.00
N LEU A 229 -4.74 -4.32 -29.79
CA LEU A 229 -4.00 -3.62 -30.82
C LEU A 229 -3.28 -4.65 -31.70
N GLY A 230 -3.05 -4.25 -32.94
CA GLY A 230 -2.12 -4.98 -33.80
C GLY A 230 -0.78 -4.26 -33.81
N GLU A 231 -0.01 -4.51 -34.87
CA GLU A 231 1.32 -3.93 -35.09
C GLU A 231 1.33 -2.40 -34.89
N VAL A 232 2.24 -1.95 -34.02
CA VAL A 232 2.50 -0.54 -33.76
C VAL A 232 3.58 -0.06 -34.73
N PRO A 233 3.41 1.10 -35.40
CA PRO A 233 4.48 1.67 -36.23
C PRO A 233 5.79 1.85 -35.46
N GLU A 234 6.92 1.52 -36.11
CA GLU A 234 8.26 1.50 -35.49
C GLU A 234 8.64 2.83 -34.85
N ASP A 235 8.33 3.95 -35.51
CA ASP A 235 8.60 5.30 -35.00
C ASP A 235 7.79 5.64 -33.73
N VAL A 236 6.54 5.17 -33.67
CA VAL A 236 5.69 5.32 -32.47
C VAL A 236 6.15 4.38 -31.36
N ALA A 237 6.52 3.14 -31.68
CA ALA A 237 7.03 2.18 -30.72
C ALA A 237 8.33 2.69 -30.06
N ASP A 238 9.29 3.16 -30.86
CA ASP A 238 10.55 3.74 -30.37
C ASP A 238 10.29 4.94 -29.44
N ALA A 239 9.36 5.82 -29.81
CA ALA A 239 9.02 7.00 -29.01
C ALA A 239 8.32 6.63 -27.68
N LEU A 240 7.46 5.60 -27.68
CA LEU A 240 6.85 5.08 -26.45
C LEU A 240 7.87 4.40 -25.54
N LEU A 241 8.83 3.65 -26.11
CA LEU A 241 9.93 3.03 -25.36
C LEU A 241 10.81 4.07 -24.68
N ALA A 242 11.19 5.13 -25.40
CA ALA A 242 11.95 6.24 -24.83
C ALA A 242 11.20 6.92 -23.67
N LEU A 243 9.91 7.20 -23.86
CA LEU A 243 9.07 7.79 -22.80
C LEU A 243 8.96 6.87 -21.57
N HIS A 244 8.87 5.56 -21.79
CA HIS A 244 8.87 4.59 -20.69
C HIS A 244 10.19 4.58 -19.92
N GLU A 245 11.34 4.63 -20.61
CA GLU A 245 12.65 4.72 -19.95
C GLU A 245 12.73 5.92 -19.00
N ASP A 246 12.22 7.08 -19.45
CA ASP A 246 12.18 8.29 -18.61
C ASP A 246 11.24 8.13 -17.41
N ALA A 247 10.03 7.61 -17.63
CA ALA A 247 9.07 7.36 -16.55
C ALA A 247 9.61 6.35 -15.53
N ALA A 248 10.24 5.26 -15.99
CA ALA A 248 10.86 4.25 -15.15
C ALA A 248 12.03 4.82 -14.34
N ALA A 249 12.86 5.68 -14.96
CA ALA A 249 13.96 6.34 -14.29
C ALA A 249 13.48 7.33 -13.20
N ILE A 250 12.36 8.02 -13.41
CA ILE A 250 11.73 8.85 -12.38
C ILE A 250 11.29 7.96 -11.20
N ILE A 251 10.54 6.89 -11.47
CA ILE A 251 10.07 5.96 -10.43
C ILE A 251 11.24 5.37 -9.63
N GLU A 252 12.30 4.92 -10.30
CA GLU A 252 13.48 4.34 -9.64
C GLU A 252 14.16 5.36 -8.73
N ARG A 253 14.46 6.57 -9.22
CA ARG A 253 15.09 7.63 -8.44
C ARG A 253 14.23 8.07 -7.25
N SER A 254 12.91 8.14 -7.43
CA SER A 254 11.97 8.46 -6.36
C SER A 254 11.98 7.41 -5.25
N MET A 255 12.08 6.13 -5.61
CA MET A 255 12.18 5.04 -4.65
C MET A 255 13.54 5.01 -3.95
N ASP A 256 14.63 5.28 -4.67
CA ASP A 256 15.96 5.46 -4.07
C ASP A 256 15.95 6.63 -3.07
N ALA A 257 15.25 7.73 -3.39
CA ALA A 257 15.07 8.84 -2.47
C ALA A 257 14.29 8.44 -1.21
N LEU A 258 13.20 7.67 -1.36
CA LEU A 258 12.36 7.22 -0.26
C LEU A 258 13.12 6.31 0.71
N PHE A 259 13.89 5.36 0.17
CA PHE A 259 14.64 4.38 0.94
C PHE A 259 15.99 4.89 1.47
N ALA A 260 16.44 6.07 1.04
CA ALA A 260 17.69 6.63 1.53
C ALA A 260 17.66 6.84 3.06
N GLU A 261 18.73 6.38 3.72
CA GLU A 261 18.93 6.58 5.17
C GLU A 261 19.38 8.01 5.48
N GLY A 262 20.07 8.68 4.55
CA GLY A 262 20.60 10.02 4.70
C GLY A 262 19.74 11.10 4.02
N SER A 263 19.42 12.17 4.75
CA SER A 263 18.65 13.32 4.24
C SER A 263 19.27 13.95 2.98
N ASP A 264 20.60 14.04 2.88
CA ASP A 264 21.28 14.60 1.70
C ASP A 264 21.09 13.76 0.43
N GLU A 265 21.08 12.43 0.57
CA GLU A 265 20.89 11.50 -0.54
C GLU A 265 19.42 11.50 -0.98
N ALA A 266 18.50 11.39 -0.01
CA ALA A 266 17.06 11.50 -0.25
C ALA A 266 16.72 12.80 -1.00
N THR A 267 17.24 13.93 -0.52
CA THR A 267 17.02 15.25 -1.10
C THR A 267 17.54 15.35 -2.53
N ARG A 268 18.76 14.84 -2.78
CA ARG A 268 19.37 14.87 -4.12
C ARG A 268 18.59 14.02 -5.12
N ASN A 269 18.22 12.81 -4.75
CA ASN A 269 17.48 11.90 -5.64
C ASN A 269 16.05 12.40 -5.87
N GLY A 270 15.38 12.90 -4.83
CA GLY A 270 14.03 13.47 -4.92
C GLY A 270 13.98 14.70 -5.84
N HIS A 271 14.93 15.64 -5.72
CA HIS A 271 14.99 16.79 -6.64
C HIS A 271 15.24 16.37 -8.09
N ARG A 272 16.17 15.44 -8.32
CA ARG A 272 16.45 14.94 -9.68
C ARG A 272 15.25 14.26 -10.32
N ALA A 273 14.49 13.50 -9.55
CA ALA A 273 13.26 12.87 -10.04
C ALA A 273 12.25 13.95 -10.45
N LEU A 274 12.03 14.97 -9.61
CA LEU A 274 11.09 16.05 -9.89
C LEU A 274 11.54 16.96 -11.04
N GLU A 275 12.83 17.19 -11.21
CA GLU A 275 13.39 17.96 -12.33
C GLU A 275 13.16 17.28 -13.69
N ALA A 276 13.03 15.95 -13.72
CA ALA A 276 12.77 15.18 -14.94
C ALA A 276 11.27 15.11 -15.30
N VAL A 277 10.35 15.34 -14.34
CA VAL A 277 8.90 15.28 -14.61
C VAL A 277 8.45 16.25 -15.72
N PRO A 278 8.89 17.52 -15.78
CA PRO A 278 8.53 18.41 -16.89
C PRO A 278 9.00 17.94 -18.28
N GLU A 279 10.05 17.12 -18.35
CA GLU A 279 10.57 16.59 -19.62
C GLU A 279 9.59 15.56 -20.22
N ILE A 280 8.81 14.86 -19.38
CA ILE A 280 7.74 13.94 -19.80
C ILE A 280 6.68 14.66 -20.64
N ASP A 281 6.35 15.92 -20.33
CA ASP A 281 5.38 16.69 -21.12
C ASP A 281 5.90 16.97 -22.54
N GLU A 282 7.20 17.20 -22.69
CA GLU A 282 7.82 17.43 -24.00
C GLU A 282 7.81 16.15 -24.84
N HIS A 283 8.20 15.02 -24.25
CA HIS A 283 8.16 13.72 -24.91
C HIS A 283 6.74 13.30 -25.25
N THR A 284 5.78 13.58 -24.37
CA THR A 284 4.36 13.30 -24.62
C THR A 284 3.83 14.04 -25.84
N ARG A 285 4.17 15.33 -25.99
CA ARG A 285 3.80 16.12 -27.18
C ARG A 285 4.40 15.55 -28.46
N HIS A 286 5.64 15.06 -28.39
CA HIS A 286 6.29 14.44 -29.55
C HIS A 286 5.56 13.16 -29.98
N VAL A 287 5.24 12.26 -29.04
CA VAL A 287 4.46 11.04 -29.35
C VAL A 287 3.09 11.42 -29.91
N ASP A 288 2.39 12.37 -29.30
CA ASP A 288 1.08 12.85 -29.76
C ASP A 288 1.10 13.35 -31.22
N GLU A 289 2.20 13.96 -31.66
CA GLU A 289 2.35 14.38 -33.06
C GLU A 289 2.44 13.19 -34.02
N LEU A 290 3.18 12.15 -33.65
CA LEU A 290 3.28 10.91 -34.44
C LEU A 290 1.92 10.19 -34.53
N LEU A 291 1.12 10.23 -33.46
CA LEU A 291 -0.20 9.58 -33.45
C LEU A 291 -1.23 10.23 -34.41
N ARG A 292 -1.03 11.49 -34.83
CA ARG A 292 -2.00 12.21 -35.70
C ARG A 292 -2.14 11.62 -37.09
N ASP A 293 -1.11 10.95 -37.57
CA ASP A 293 -1.07 10.38 -38.92
C ASP A 293 -1.66 8.95 -38.97
N LEU A 294 -2.03 8.39 -37.81
CA LEU A 294 -2.61 7.04 -37.69
C LEU A 294 -4.13 7.02 -37.91
N ASP A 295 -4.67 5.81 -38.09
CA ASP A 295 -6.11 5.59 -38.06
C ASP A 295 -6.71 6.04 -36.70
N PRO A 296 -7.89 6.67 -36.66
CA PRO A 296 -8.48 7.19 -35.43
C PRO A 296 -8.60 6.19 -34.28
N VAL A 297 -8.88 4.91 -34.57
CA VAL A 297 -9.02 3.88 -33.52
C VAL A 297 -7.66 3.50 -32.93
N GLN A 298 -6.65 3.37 -33.80
CA GLN A 298 -5.27 3.09 -33.38
C GLN A 298 -4.68 4.29 -32.62
N ALA A 299 -4.85 5.51 -33.15
CA ALA A 299 -4.43 6.75 -32.51
C ALA A 299 -5.05 6.92 -31.12
N GLN A 300 -6.36 6.67 -30.98
CA GLN A 300 -7.03 6.72 -29.69
C GLN A 300 -6.45 5.72 -28.69
N SER A 301 -6.21 4.48 -29.13
CA SER A 301 -5.72 3.41 -28.25
C SER A 301 -4.28 3.66 -27.80
N LEU A 302 -3.40 4.08 -28.72
CA LEU A 302 -2.02 4.45 -28.40
C LEU A 302 -1.96 5.74 -27.57
N GLY A 303 -2.89 6.67 -27.76
CA GLY A 303 -3.05 7.83 -26.87
C GLY A 303 -3.37 7.44 -25.43
N LEU A 304 -4.08 6.33 -25.19
CA LEU A 304 -4.31 5.81 -23.84
C LEU A 304 -3.07 5.15 -23.23
N VAL A 305 -2.20 4.56 -24.06
CA VAL A 305 -0.88 4.05 -23.64
C VAL A 305 0.01 5.22 -23.23
N LEU A 306 0.07 6.25 -24.07
CA LEU A 306 0.79 7.49 -23.82
C LEU A 306 0.38 8.15 -22.50
N ASP A 307 -0.93 8.35 -22.29
CA ASP A 307 -1.49 8.85 -21.02
C ASP A 307 -1.05 7.98 -19.83
N SER A 308 -1.00 6.66 -20.00
CA SER A 308 -0.62 5.75 -18.93
C SER A 308 0.86 5.83 -18.55
N LEU A 309 1.75 6.05 -19.52
CA LEU A 309 3.18 6.30 -19.26
C LEU A 309 3.39 7.64 -18.56
N SER A 310 2.74 8.71 -19.04
CA SER A 310 2.80 10.03 -18.42
C SER A 310 2.29 10.00 -16.96
N ARG A 311 1.15 9.34 -16.71
CA ARG A 311 0.62 9.13 -15.35
C ARG A 311 1.58 8.35 -14.45
N SER A 312 2.26 7.35 -15.00
CA SER A 312 3.26 6.57 -14.24
C SER A 312 4.43 7.45 -13.79
N ALA A 313 4.88 8.37 -14.63
CA ALA A 313 5.88 9.36 -14.26
C ALA A 313 5.37 10.34 -13.18
N ASP A 314 4.13 10.84 -13.28
CA ASP A 314 3.50 11.67 -12.25
C ASP A 314 3.48 10.96 -10.88
N TYR A 315 3.15 9.66 -10.87
CA TYR A 315 3.16 8.85 -9.66
C TYR A 315 4.57 8.69 -9.08
N GLY A 316 5.58 8.55 -9.93
CA GLY A 316 6.99 8.66 -9.53
C GLY A 316 7.29 10.02 -8.90
N GLY A 317 6.79 11.12 -9.47
CA GLY A 317 6.91 12.47 -8.90
C GLY A 317 6.30 12.58 -7.49
N ASN A 318 5.10 12.05 -7.29
CA ASN A 318 4.45 12.03 -5.96
C ASN A 318 5.27 11.26 -4.91
N ILE A 319 5.93 10.17 -5.31
CA ILE A 319 6.84 9.43 -4.43
C ILE A 319 8.06 10.30 -4.08
N ALA A 320 8.63 11.03 -5.05
CA ALA A 320 9.75 11.95 -4.78
C ALA A 320 9.36 13.06 -3.81
N GLU A 321 8.17 13.66 -3.95
CA GLU A 321 7.67 14.66 -2.99
C GLU A 321 7.55 14.08 -1.58
N THR A 322 7.01 12.86 -1.47
CA THR A 322 6.92 12.13 -0.19
C THR A 322 8.31 11.87 0.41
N ALA A 323 9.28 11.46 -0.42
CA ALA A 323 10.66 11.26 0.02
C ALA A 323 11.34 12.55 0.51
N LEU A 324 11.08 13.68 -0.14
CA LEU A 324 11.58 14.99 0.29
C LEU A 324 10.96 15.42 1.63
N GLN A 325 9.67 15.14 1.84
CA GLN A 325 8.98 15.40 3.11
C GLN A 325 9.58 14.55 4.24
N LYS A 326 9.78 13.25 3.99
CA LYS A 326 10.46 12.33 4.92
C LYS A 326 11.88 12.79 5.29
N ALA A 327 12.61 13.35 4.33
CA ALA A 327 13.98 13.82 4.53
C ALA A 327 14.08 15.17 5.24
N ALA A 328 12.99 15.93 5.34
CA ALA A 328 12.97 17.25 5.94
C ALA A 328 13.17 17.19 7.47
N PRO A 329 13.79 18.21 8.09
CA PRO A 329 13.88 18.30 9.54
C PRO A 329 12.50 18.31 10.19
N ARG A 330 12.33 17.49 11.25
CA ARG A 330 11.10 17.46 12.04
C ARG A 330 10.94 18.75 12.86
N PRO A 331 9.71 19.32 12.92
CA PRO A 331 9.43 20.58 13.62
C PRO A 331 9.50 20.49 15.15
#